data_AF-A0A3S1EZG5-F1
#
_entry.id   AF-A0A3S1EZG5-F1
#
_cell.length_a   1.000
_cell.length_b   1.000
_cell.length_c   1.000
_cell.angle_alpha   90.00
_cell.angle_beta   90.00
_cell.angle_gamma   90.00
#
_symmetry.space_group_name_H-M   'P 1'
#
loop_
_entity.id
_entity.type
_entity.pdbx_description
1 polymer ?
#
loop_
_entity_poly.entity_id
_entity_poly.type
_entity_poly.pdbx_seq_one_letter_code
_entity_poly.pdbx_strand_id
1 'polypeptide(L)' 'MALKNRPVPREPLLDAEIHSEGFRQQREARRSALVEDYVELIADLIEDGNEARQVDIAARLGV' A
#
# COMPACT_ATOMS: atom_id res chain seq x y z
N MET A 1 10.43 14.81 44.22
CA MET A 1 11.14 15.29 43.01
C MET A 1 10.18 15.08 41.83
N ALA A 2 9.41 16.10 41.43
CA ALA A 2 8.41 15.97 40.37
C ALA A 2 9.07 16.31 39.02
N LEU A 3 9.17 15.34 38.12
CA LEU A 3 9.58 15.56 36.74
C LEU A 3 8.48 16.39 36.05
N LYS A 4 8.74 17.69 35.90
CA LYS A 4 7.87 18.61 35.17
C LYS A 4 7.70 18.08 33.74
N ASN A 5 6.45 17.90 33.33
CA ASN A 5 6.05 17.52 31.98
C ASN A 5 6.53 18.63 31.00
N ARG A 6 7.74 18.49 30.47
CA ARG A 6 8.27 19.45 29.48
C ARG A 6 7.52 19.21 28.18
N PRO A 7 6.84 20.20 27.60
CA PRO A 7 6.24 20.04 26.29
C PRO A 7 7.35 19.74 25.29
N VAL A 8 7.27 18.57 24.65
CA VAL A 8 8.15 18.22 23.54
C VAL A 8 7.83 19.23 22.43
N PRO A 9 8.82 19.98 21.90
CA PRO A 9 8.60 20.84 20.75
C PRO A 9 8.05 19.98 19.62
N ARG A 10 6.81 20.21 19.21
CA ARG A 10 6.25 19.56 18.02
C ARG A 10 6.71 20.38 16.83
N GLU A 11 7.36 19.72 15.88
CA GLU A 11 7.61 20.34 14.59
C GLU A 11 6.27 20.81 13.99
N PRO A 12 6.24 22.00 13.37
CA PRO A 12 5.04 22.46 12.70
C PRO A 12 4.64 21.45 11.62
N LEU A 13 3.35 21.16 11.54
CA LEU A 13 2.78 20.31 10.50
C LEU A 13 3.06 20.93 9.13
N LEU A 14 3.41 20.09 8.15
CA LEU A 14 3.50 20.53 6.76
C LEU A 14 2.16 21.11 6.29
N ASP A 15 2.24 21.95 5.26
CA ASP A 15 1.06 22.49 4.58
C ASP A 15 0.07 21.39 4.21
N ALA A 16 -1.22 21.66 4.41
CA ALA A 16 -2.28 20.67 4.25
C ALA A 16 -2.31 20.09 2.83
N GLU A 17 -2.01 20.92 1.82
CA GLU A 17 -1.91 20.51 0.43
C GLU A 17 -0.79 19.48 0.25
N ILE A 18 0.43 19.78 0.74
CA ILE A 18 1.59 18.88 0.65
C ILE A 18 1.32 17.54 1.34
N HIS A 19 0.71 17.58 2.53
CA HIS A 19 0.30 16.35 3.23
C HIS A 19 -0.69 15.53 2.38
N SER A 20 -1.71 16.19 1.82
CA SER A 20 -2.74 15.53 1.02
C SER A 20 -2.18 14.90 -0.26
N GLU A 21 -1.22 15.57 -0.90
CA GLU A 21 -0.53 15.09 -2.10
C GLU A 21 0.31 13.85 -1.80
N GLY A 22 1.05 13.85 -0.68
CA GLY A 22 1.80 12.68 -0.22
C GLY A 22 0.89 11.47 0.01
N PHE A 23 -0.25 11.66 0.66
CA PHE A 23 -1.23 10.57 0.82
C PHE A 23 -1.82 10.10 -0.50
N ARG A 24 -2.08 11.01 -1.45
CA ARG A 24 -2.55 10.66 -2.79
C ARG A 24 -1.51 9.81 -3.51
N GLN A 25 -0.26 10.22 -3.49
CA GLN A 25 0.83 9.47 -4.12
C GLN A 25 1.01 8.07 -3.50
N GLN A 26 0.94 7.95 -2.17
CA GLN A 26 1.02 6.65 -1.49
C GLN A 26 -0.13 5.72 -1.87
N ARG A 27 -1.36 6.25 -2.00
CA ARG A 27 -2.51 5.46 -2.43
C ARG A 27 -2.37 5.01 -3.88
N GLU A 28 -1.92 5.89 -4.77
CA GLU A 28 -1.67 5.53 -6.17
C GLU A 28 -0.55 4.49 -6.28
N ALA A 29 0.57 4.68 -5.59
CA ALA A 29 1.67 3.71 -5.58
C ALA A 29 1.21 2.34 -5.06
N ARG A 30 0.44 2.31 -3.97
CA ARG A 30 -0.13 1.07 -3.45
C ARG A 30 -1.11 0.42 -4.43
N ARG A 31 -1.93 1.21 -5.12
CA ARG A 31 -2.87 0.71 -6.12
C ARG A 31 -2.11 0.11 -7.31
N SER A 32 -1.09 0.80 -7.81
CA SER A 32 -0.25 0.30 -8.91
C SER A 32 0.45 -0.99 -8.53
N ALA A 33 1.08 -1.04 -7.34
CA ALA A 33 1.73 -2.25 -6.85
C ALA A 33 0.77 -3.46 -6.80
N LEU A 34 -0.46 -3.26 -6.30
CA LEU A 34 -1.48 -4.31 -6.34
C LEU A 34 -1.77 -4.76 -7.78
N VAL A 35 -1.99 -3.82 -8.70
CA VAL A 35 -2.27 -4.18 -10.10
C VAL A 35 -1.12 -4.96 -10.74
N GLU A 36 0.13 -4.57 -10.47
CA GLU A 36 1.33 -5.26 -10.93
C GLU A 36 1.37 -6.70 -10.39
N ASP A 37 1.17 -6.90 -9.09
CA ASP A 37 1.12 -8.24 -8.47
C ASP A 37 0.04 -9.14 -9.10
N TYR A 38 -1.15 -8.59 -9.39
CA TYR A 38 -2.22 -9.33 -10.05
C TYR A 38 -1.84 -9.72 -11.49
N VAL A 39 -1.22 -8.82 -12.25
CA VAL A 39 -0.85 -9.07 -13.64
C VAL A 39 0.24 -10.14 -13.73
N GLU A 40 1.27 -10.05 -12.88
CA GLU A 40 2.32 -11.06 -12.80
C GLU A 40 1.74 -12.43 -12.44
N LEU A 41 0.90 -12.49 -11.41
CA LEU A 41 0.30 -13.75 -10.98
C LEU A 41 -0.63 -14.38 -12.03
N ILE A 42 -1.39 -13.56 -12.75
CA ILE A 42 -2.25 -14.04 -13.84
C ILE A 42 -1.40 -14.60 -14.97
N ALA A 43 -0.28 -13.94 -15.31
CA ALA A 43 0.64 -14.45 -16.33
C ALA A 43 1.19 -15.81 -15.92
N ASP A 44 1.71 -15.95 -14.69
CA ASP A 44 2.25 -17.22 -14.17
C ASP A 44 1.21 -18.35 -14.20
N LEU A 45 -0.04 -18.07 -13.78
CA LEU A 45 -1.12 -19.06 -13.80
C LEU A 45 -1.49 -19.50 -15.22
N ILE A 46 -1.48 -18.57 -16.18
CA ILE A 46 -1.74 -18.88 -17.59
C ILE A 46 -0.58 -19.69 -18.18
N GLU A 47 0.67 -19.34 -17.87
CA GLU A 47 1.85 -20.08 -18.35
C GLU A 47 1.91 -21.51 -17.79
N ASP A 48 1.61 -21.69 -16.51
CA ASP A 48 1.67 -23.00 -15.85
C ASP A 48 0.43 -23.88 -16.14
N GLY A 49 -0.76 -23.27 -16.16
CA GLY A 49 -2.04 -23.98 -16.13
C GLY A 49 -2.93 -23.77 -17.35
N ASN A 50 -2.55 -22.90 -18.29
CA ASN A 50 -3.41 -22.37 -19.37
C ASN A 50 -4.70 -21.68 -18.88
N GLU A 51 -4.82 -21.38 -17.59
CA GLU A 51 -5.97 -20.68 -17.02
C GLU A 51 -5.58 -19.93 -15.73
N ALA A 52 -6.23 -18.79 -15.50
CA ALA A 52 -6.13 -18.04 -14.25
C ALA A 52 -7.52 -17.92 -13.61
N ARG A 53 -7.86 -18.82 -12.69
CA ARG A 53 -9.16 -18.81 -12.01
C ARG A 53 -9.12 -17.92 -10.77
N GLN A 54 -10.23 -17.25 -10.49
CA GLN A 54 -10.35 -16.35 -9.33
C GLN A 54 -10.04 -17.05 -8.00
N VAL A 55 -10.40 -18.31 -7.84
CA VAL A 55 -10.12 -19.09 -6.62
C VAL A 55 -8.61 -19.31 -6.41
N ASP A 56 -7.86 -19.50 -7.50
CA ASP A 56 -6.41 -19.74 -7.47
C ASP A 56 -5.65 -18.44 -7.21
N ILE A 57 -6.15 -17.33 -7.74
CA ILE A 57 -5.66 -15.97 -7.48
C ILE A 57 -5.90 -15.60 -6.01
N ALA A 58 -7.13 -15.78 -5.51
CA ALA A 58 -7.49 -15.47 -4.12
C ALA A 58 -6.65 -16.28 -3.12
N ALA A 59 -6.48 -17.59 -3.37
CA ALA A 59 -5.66 -18.45 -2.53
C ALA A 59 -4.19 -18.01 -2.46
N ARG A 60 -3.63 -17.48 -3.55
CA ARG A 60 -2.24 -17.00 -3.63
C ARG A 60 -2.06 -15.60 -3.04
N LEU A 61 -3.08 -14.74 -3.14
CA LEU A 61 -3.07 -13.39 -2.55
C LEU A 61 -3.57 -13.35 -1.10
N GLY A 62 -4.13 -14.44 -0.58
CA GLY A 62 -4.58 -14.56 0.80
C GLY A 62 -5.85 -13.76 1.13
N VAL A 63 -6.79 -13.68 0.18
CA VAL A 63 -8.07 -12.94 0.30
C VAL A 63 -9.29 -13.84 0.28
#